data_AF-A0A9D7P0A3-F1
#
_entry.id   AF-A0A9D7P0A3-F1
#
_cell.length_a   1.000
_cell.length_b   1.000
_cell.length_c   1.000
_cell.angle_alpha   90.00
_cell.angle_beta   90.00
_cell.angle_gamma   90.00
#
_symmetry.space_group_name_H-M   'P 1'
#
loop_
_entity.id
_entity.type
_entity.pdbx_description
1 polymer ?
#
loop_
_entity_poly.entity_id
_entity_poly.type
_entity_poly.pdbx_seq_one_letter_code
_entity_poly.pdbx_strand_id
1 'polypeptide(L)'
;MCNGIDDDCDGTVDDNAGTAYYPDLDGDGYGADDALVLSCTPVPGLITTGGDCNDSDPVVNPLGTERCNGLDDDCDGTVDEDCVLVDVKVFLEGPYDPSTGLMDDGLRALGLVPTTEPYTGLGYVHVGGGGETTTPVVLAASGPDAVVDWVVLELRLDVDPTIVVASRCALLQRDGDVVDTDGINPVSLSTSPGDRFIAVRHRNHLGVMTAVPFVVSNSALEVDLRTALEETFGIGSRRSISGTFPAMALWMGDVNGDDDIRYTGPQNDRDPVLFIIGGSVPTNTVSGYFPEDVNLDGTVKYTGPRNDRDPILQSVGGSVPTNVKEGSVP
;
A
#
# COMPACT_ATOMS: atom_id res chain seq x y z
N MET A 1 -8.85 41.26 -34.84
CA MET A 1 -8.96 39.92 -35.48
C MET A 1 -7.96 39.90 -36.61
N CYS A 2 -7.19 38.83 -36.88
CA CYS A 2 -6.14 38.78 -37.92
C CYS A 2 -6.61 39.12 -39.34
N ASN A 3 -6.86 40.40 -39.62
CA ASN A 3 -7.47 40.92 -40.84
C ASN A 3 -6.60 42.01 -41.49
N GLY A 4 -5.44 42.32 -40.89
CA GLY A 4 -4.52 43.36 -41.34
C GLY A 4 -5.02 44.78 -41.06
N ILE A 5 -5.97 44.95 -40.15
CA ILE A 5 -6.55 46.23 -39.72
C ILE A 5 -6.27 46.41 -38.22
N ASP A 6 -5.88 47.63 -37.85
CA ASP A 6 -5.82 48.08 -36.46
C ASP A 6 -7.27 48.30 -35.97
N ASP A 7 -7.86 47.24 -35.39
CA ASP A 7 -9.27 47.19 -34.98
C ASP A 7 -9.55 48.01 -33.70
N ASP A 8 -8.54 48.31 -32.87
CA ASP A 8 -8.68 49.06 -31.61
C ASP A 8 -8.00 50.45 -31.62
N CYS A 9 -7.39 50.81 -32.74
CA CYS A 9 -6.79 52.12 -33.06
C CYS A 9 -5.63 52.53 -32.14
N ASP A 10 -4.87 51.56 -31.62
CA ASP A 10 -3.74 51.82 -30.73
C ASP A 10 -2.43 52.12 -31.48
N GLY A 11 -2.44 51.98 -32.82
CA GLY A 11 -1.30 52.22 -33.69
C GLY A 11 -0.51 50.96 -34.05
N THR A 12 -0.95 49.79 -33.58
CA THR A 12 -0.42 48.48 -33.95
C THR A 12 -1.50 47.66 -34.64
N VAL A 13 -1.11 46.84 -35.62
CA VAL A 13 -2.06 46.00 -36.38
C VAL A 13 -2.03 44.60 -35.80
N ASP A 14 -3.21 44.07 -35.46
CA ASP A 14 -3.40 42.67 -35.02
C ASP A 14 -2.61 42.26 -33.76
N ASP A 15 -2.31 43.19 -32.85
CA ASP A 15 -1.48 42.98 -31.64
C ASP A 15 -2.18 42.18 -30.52
N ASN A 16 -3.50 42.27 -30.43
CA ASN A 16 -4.35 41.45 -29.56
C ASN A 16 -5.18 40.42 -30.37
N ALA A 17 -4.65 40.00 -31.52
CA ALA A 17 -5.31 39.04 -32.41
C ALA A 17 -4.40 37.85 -32.73
N GLY A 18 -4.98 36.67 -32.86
CA GLY A 18 -4.21 35.48 -33.25
C GLY A 18 -4.69 34.20 -32.58
N THR A 19 -4.08 33.10 -32.99
CA THR A 19 -4.12 31.85 -32.24
C THR A 19 -3.10 31.95 -31.11
N ALA A 20 -3.45 31.45 -29.92
CA ALA A 20 -2.52 31.32 -28.82
C ALA A 20 -1.57 30.15 -29.07
N TYR A 21 -0.28 30.40 -28.85
CA TYR A 21 0.80 29.43 -28.94
C TYR A 21 1.53 29.35 -27.61
N TYR A 22 1.85 28.15 -27.14
CA TYR A 22 2.41 27.86 -25.82
C TYR A 22 3.73 27.10 -25.97
N PRO A 23 4.76 27.40 -25.15
CA PRO A 23 5.95 26.57 -25.06
C PRO A 23 5.60 25.24 -24.40
N ASP A 24 6.20 24.17 -24.90
CA ASP A 24 6.08 22.79 -24.42
C ASP A 24 7.52 22.29 -24.24
N LEU A 25 8.04 22.45 -23.03
CA LEU A 25 9.45 22.24 -22.67
C LEU A 25 9.73 20.77 -22.33
N ASP A 26 8.76 20.04 -21.81
CA ASP A 26 8.90 18.63 -21.44
C ASP A 26 8.36 17.65 -22.50
N GLY A 27 7.61 18.14 -23.49
CA GLY A 27 7.20 17.42 -24.69
C GLY A 27 5.96 16.56 -24.51
N ASP A 28 5.10 16.85 -23.54
CA ASP A 28 3.88 16.07 -23.26
C ASP A 28 2.67 16.48 -24.14
N GLY A 29 2.78 17.60 -24.85
CA GLY A 29 1.75 18.11 -25.76
C GLY A 29 0.79 19.14 -25.14
N TYR A 30 1.07 19.57 -23.91
CA TYR A 30 0.50 20.75 -23.25
C TYR A 30 1.60 21.79 -23.04
N GLY A 31 1.21 23.04 -22.84
CA GLY A 31 2.18 24.12 -22.75
C GLY A 31 1.78 25.19 -21.75
N ALA A 32 2.78 25.88 -21.21
CA ALA A 32 2.60 26.79 -20.09
C ALA A 32 1.72 28.00 -20.44
N ASP A 33 0.60 28.14 -19.73
CA ASP A 33 -0.37 29.22 -19.97
C ASP A 33 0.18 30.62 -19.65
N ASP A 34 1.15 30.73 -18.76
CA ASP A 34 1.78 32.00 -18.37
C ASP A 34 2.77 32.54 -19.42
N ALA A 35 3.09 31.73 -20.43
CA ALA A 35 4.03 32.04 -21.51
C ALA A 35 3.37 32.09 -22.91
N LEU A 36 2.05 32.35 -22.96
CA LEU A 36 1.30 32.37 -24.22
C LEU A 36 1.79 33.47 -25.19
N VAL A 37 1.89 33.11 -26.48
CA VAL A 37 2.24 33.99 -27.59
C VAL A 37 1.07 34.03 -28.57
N LEU A 38 0.44 35.20 -28.74
CA LEU A 38 -0.56 35.39 -29.80
C LEU A 38 0.14 35.58 -31.15
N SER A 39 -0.29 34.83 -32.14
CA SER A 39 0.23 34.98 -33.50
C SER A 39 -0.81 34.61 -34.56
N CYS A 40 -0.82 35.37 -35.66
CA CYS A 40 -1.64 35.07 -36.83
C CYS A 40 -1.02 33.99 -37.75
N THR A 41 0.19 33.54 -37.45
CA THR A 41 0.89 32.46 -38.17
C THR A 41 1.49 31.45 -37.20
N PRO A 42 1.60 30.15 -37.56
CA PRO A 42 2.24 29.16 -36.71
C PRO A 42 3.63 29.59 -36.25
N VAL A 43 3.86 29.54 -34.94
CA VAL A 43 5.17 29.86 -34.33
C VAL A 43 5.97 28.56 -34.21
N PRO A 44 7.13 28.43 -34.88
CA PRO A 44 7.93 27.21 -34.78
C PRO A 44 8.37 26.94 -33.35
N GLY A 45 8.17 25.71 -32.88
CA GLY A 45 8.56 25.28 -31.53
C GLY A 45 7.53 25.55 -30.44
N LEU A 46 6.36 26.09 -30.78
CA LEU A 46 5.23 26.26 -29.85
C LEU A 46 4.03 25.45 -30.33
N ILE A 47 3.18 25.03 -29.39
CA ILE A 47 1.95 24.28 -29.65
C ILE A 47 0.71 25.15 -29.39
N THR A 48 -0.49 24.68 -29.74
CA THR A 48 -1.74 25.45 -29.55
C THR A 48 -2.57 24.99 -28.36
N THR A 49 -2.12 23.95 -27.67
CA THR A 49 -2.78 23.41 -26.49
C THR A 49 -2.09 24.00 -25.27
N GLY A 50 -2.81 24.80 -24.49
CA GLY A 50 -2.33 25.31 -23.21
C GLY A 50 -2.88 24.49 -22.04
N GLY A 51 -2.73 25.01 -20.83
CA GLY A 51 -3.26 24.43 -19.59
C GLY A 51 -2.24 23.65 -18.76
N ASP A 52 -0.96 23.66 -19.15
CA ASP A 52 0.09 23.03 -18.35
C ASP A 52 0.47 23.93 -17.17
N CYS A 53 0.37 23.36 -15.96
CA CYS A 53 0.69 24.00 -14.70
C CYS A 53 2.16 23.76 -14.26
N ASN A 54 2.87 22.81 -14.88
CA ASN A 54 4.29 22.55 -14.68
C ASN A 54 4.98 21.98 -15.94
N ASP A 55 5.37 22.90 -16.83
CA ASP A 55 6.12 22.68 -18.09
C ASP A 55 7.57 22.23 -17.89
N SER A 56 7.84 21.42 -16.87
CA SER A 56 9.11 20.76 -16.62
C SER A 56 8.95 19.30 -16.19
N ASP A 57 7.71 18.84 -16.05
CA ASP A 57 7.36 17.48 -15.64
C ASP A 57 6.26 16.91 -16.55
N PRO A 58 6.60 16.00 -17.49
CA PRO A 58 5.70 15.55 -18.55
C PRO A 58 4.54 14.65 -18.07
N VAL A 59 4.36 14.52 -16.76
CA VAL A 59 3.22 13.84 -16.14
C VAL A 59 2.27 14.80 -15.42
N VAL A 60 2.59 16.11 -15.39
CA VAL A 60 1.77 17.16 -14.78
C VAL A 60 1.16 17.99 -15.89
N ASN A 61 -0.08 17.71 -16.26
CA ASN A 61 -0.78 18.37 -17.37
C ASN A 61 -2.29 18.10 -17.29
N PRO A 62 -3.14 18.72 -18.13
CA PRO A 62 -4.60 18.49 -18.16
C PRO A 62 -5.11 17.04 -18.33
N LEU A 63 -4.25 16.08 -18.63
CA LEU A 63 -4.56 14.64 -18.67
C LEU A 63 -3.68 13.82 -17.70
N GLY A 64 -2.97 14.50 -16.81
CA GLY A 64 -2.22 13.93 -15.72
C GLY A 64 -3.12 13.07 -14.84
N THR A 65 -2.51 12.12 -14.14
CA THR A 65 -3.21 11.33 -13.13
C THR A 65 -2.77 11.86 -11.78
N GLU A 66 -3.73 12.28 -10.97
CA GLU A 66 -3.52 12.72 -9.60
C GLU A 66 -2.73 11.70 -8.77
N ARG A 67 -1.59 12.14 -8.26
CA ARG A 67 -0.79 11.41 -7.27
C ARG A 67 -1.00 12.12 -5.94
N CYS A 68 -1.11 11.35 -4.85
CA CYS A 68 -1.15 11.90 -3.49
C CYS A 68 0.20 12.54 -3.09
N ASN A 69 0.59 13.65 -3.71
CA ASN A 69 1.92 14.26 -3.59
C ASN A 69 1.86 15.73 -3.14
N GLY A 70 0.67 16.31 -2.96
CA GLY A 70 0.50 17.71 -2.57
C GLY A 70 0.57 18.70 -3.73
N LEU A 71 0.53 18.23 -4.97
CA LEU A 71 0.53 19.00 -6.21
C LEU A 71 -0.76 18.75 -6.98
N ASP A 72 -1.13 19.71 -7.82
CA ASP A 72 -2.19 19.58 -8.84
C ASP A 72 -1.51 18.94 -10.07
N ASP A 73 -1.65 17.63 -10.25
CA ASP A 73 -0.98 16.88 -11.31
C ASP A 73 -1.82 16.89 -12.60
N ASP A 74 -3.14 17.06 -12.50
CA ASP A 74 -4.05 17.14 -13.64
C ASP A 74 -4.40 18.57 -14.09
N CYS A 75 -3.82 19.58 -13.43
CA CYS A 75 -3.97 21.00 -13.70
C CYS A 75 -5.43 21.51 -13.74
N ASP A 76 -6.35 20.87 -12.99
CA ASP A 76 -7.75 21.29 -12.92
C ASP A 76 -8.01 22.42 -11.89
N GLY A 77 -7.00 22.76 -11.10
CA GLY A 77 -7.04 23.79 -10.06
C GLY A 77 -7.44 23.26 -8.68
N THR A 78 -7.65 21.96 -8.54
CA THR A 78 -7.74 21.24 -7.28
C THR A 78 -6.45 20.43 -7.04
N VAL A 79 -6.22 20.05 -5.78
CA VAL A 79 -4.98 19.39 -5.38
C VAL A 79 -5.37 18.11 -4.68
N ASP A 80 -4.86 16.98 -5.15
CA ASP A 80 -5.06 15.65 -4.60
C ASP A 80 -6.56 15.27 -4.44
N GLU A 81 -7.45 15.72 -5.34
CA GLU A 81 -8.89 15.43 -5.26
C GLU A 81 -9.22 13.95 -5.45
N ASP A 82 -8.36 13.22 -6.16
CA ASP A 82 -8.36 11.76 -6.29
C ASP A 82 -7.39 11.07 -5.30
N CYS A 83 -7.24 11.65 -4.11
CA CYS A 83 -6.52 11.03 -3.00
C CYS A 83 -7.44 10.69 -1.83
N VAL A 84 -7.42 9.42 -1.40
CA VAL A 84 -8.15 8.97 -0.22
C VAL A 84 -7.21 8.57 0.91
N LEU A 85 -7.65 8.86 2.15
CA LEU A 85 -6.88 8.60 3.36
C LEU A 85 -7.55 7.51 4.21
N VAL A 86 -6.80 6.49 4.59
CA VAL A 86 -7.29 5.40 5.43
C VAL A 86 -6.35 5.17 6.62
N ASP A 87 -6.91 5.21 7.82
CA ASP A 87 -6.24 4.89 9.09
C ASP A 87 -6.70 3.49 9.52
N VAL A 88 -5.96 2.47 9.08
CA VAL A 88 -6.29 1.07 9.39
C VAL A 88 -5.51 0.63 10.62
N LYS A 89 -6.19 -0.10 11.51
CA LYS A 89 -5.56 -0.78 12.63
C LYS A 89 -5.69 -2.30 12.49
N VAL A 90 -4.59 -3.03 12.57
CA VAL A 90 -4.54 -4.49 12.42
C VAL A 90 -3.45 -5.11 13.32
N PHE A 91 -3.65 -6.33 13.78
CA PHE A 91 -2.61 -7.10 14.47
C PHE A 91 -2.25 -8.35 13.68
N LEU A 92 -0.98 -8.74 13.77
CA LEU A 92 -0.45 -10.00 13.28
C LEU A 92 -0.33 -10.97 14.45
N GLU A 93 -0.89 -12.18 14.34
CA GLU A 93 -0.87 -13.14 15.45
C GLU A 93 0.55 -13.50 15.89
N GLY A 94 1.47 -13.67 14.94
CA GLY A 94 2.85 -14.09 15.18
C GLY A 94 3.58 -13.23 16.21
N PRO A 95 3.72 -11.91 15.97
CA PRO A 95 4.39 -11.02 16.91
C PRO A 95 3.50 -10.53 18.07
N TYR A 96 2.17 -10.71 18.05
CA TYR A 96 1.28 -10.12 19.06
C TYR A 96 1.42 -10.76 20.45
N ASP A 97 1.70 -9.93 21.46
CA ASP A 97 1.76 -10.35 22.87
C ASP A 97 0.50 -9.87 23.64
N PRO A 98 -0.43 -10.78 23.99
CA PRO A 98 -1.66 -10.43 24.69
C PRO A 98 -1.46 -10.04 26.16
N SER A 99 -0.22 -10.11 26.68
CA SER A 99 0.13 -9.63 28.01
C SER A 99 0.49 -8.15 28.03
N THR A 100 1.02 -7.61 26.92
CA THR A 100 1.41 -6.21 26.78
C THR A 100 0.46 -5.42 25.88
N GLY A 101 -0.29 -6.10 25.00
CA GLY A 101 -1.16 -5.48 24.01
C GLY A 101 -0.41 -4.91 22.81
N LEU A 102 0.87 -5.26 22.65
CA LEU A 102 1.74 -4.81 21.56
C LEU A 102 2.30 -6.01 20.79
N MET A 103 2.64 -5.79 19.53
CA MET A 103 3.43 -6.73 18.73
C MET A 103 4.92 -6.61 19.06
N ASP A 104 5.68 -7.69 18.94
CA ASP A 104 7.14 -7.71 18.98
C ASP A 104 7.72 -7.05 17.71
N ASP A 105 8.70 -6.15 17.86
CA ASP A 105 9.43 -5.49 16.75
C ASP A 105 10.79 -6.14 16.47
N GLY A 106 10.88 -7.47 16.60
CA GLY A 106 12.13 -8.23 16.53
C GLY A 106 12.94 -7.95 15.26
N LEU A 107 12.27 -7.95 14.11
CA LEU A 107 12.88 -7.63 12.82
C LEU A 107 13.51 -6.23 12.80
N ARG A 108 12.79 -5.20 13.26
CA ARG A 108 13.27 -3.82 13.29
C ARG A 108 14.41 -3.66 14.29
N ALA A 109 14.31 -4.27 15.47
CA ALA A 109 15.37 -4.27 16.48
C ALA A 109 16.67 -4.92 15.97
N LEU A 110 16.57 -5.89 15.05
CA LEU A 110 17.70 -6.53 14.38
C LEU A 110 18.16 -5.80 13.10
N GLY A 111 17.47 -4.72 12.69
CA GLY A 111 17.77 -3.99 11.45
C GLY A 111 17.45 -4.76 10.17
N LEU A 112 16.48 -5.67 10.23
CA LEU A 112 16.11 -6.58 9.14
C LEU A 112 14.95 -6.05 8.29
N VAL A 113 14.14 -5.10 8.78
CA VAL A 113 13.08 -4.48 7.99
C VAL A 113 13.70 -3.66 6.86
N PRO A 114 13.40 -3.95 5.58
CA PRO A 114 13.98 -3.23 4.45
C PRO A 114 13.42 -1.80 4.37
N THR A 115 14.21 -0.87 3.81
CA THR A 115 13.74 0.50 3.56
C THR A 115 12.90 0.64 2.30
N THR A 116 12.87 -0.38 1.45
CA THR A 116 12.01 -0.47 0.26
C THR A 116 11.02 -1.59 0.51
N GLU A 117 9.76 -1.37 0.14
CA GLU A 117 8.74 -2.40 0.28
C GLU A 117 9.15 -3.71 -0.43
N PRO A 118 8.86 -4.88 0.16
CA PRO A 118 9.30 -6.16 -0.39
C PRO A 118 8.34 -6.76 -1.41
N TYR A 119 7.10 -6.28 -1.51
CA TYR A 119 6.01 -6.90 -2.25
C TYR A 119 6.21 -6.85 -3.76
N THR A 120 6.79 -5.77 -4.31
CA THR A 120 7.22 -5.76 -5.72
C THR A 120 8.21 -6.88 -6.01
N GLY A 121 9.18 -7.10 -5.11
CA GLY A 121 10.17 -8.17 -5.23
C GLY A 121 9.59 -9.58 -5.05
N LEU A 122 8.50 -9.69 -4.30
CA LEU A 122 7.73 -10.93 -4.11
C LEU A 122 6.75 -11.22 -5.26
N GLY A 123 6.61 -10.29 -6.22
CA GLY A 123 5.75 -10.45 -7.39
C GLY A 123 4.30 -10.02 -7.19
N TYR A 124 4.01 -9.25 -6.13
CA TYR A 124 2.71 -8.62 -5.98
C TYR A 124 2.48 -7.58 -7.09
N VAL A 125 1.27 -7.55 -7.65
CA VAL A 125 0.91 -6.63 -8.73
C VAL A 125 0.13 -5.46 -8.15
N HIS A 126 0.79 -4.31 -8.05
CA HIS A 126 0.20 -3.08 -7.52
C HIS A 126 -0.74 -2.39 -8.52
N VAL A 127 -1.71 -1.65 -8.00
CA VAL A 127 -2.55 -0.68 -8.71
C VAL A 127 -2.34 0.69 -8.06
N GLY A 128 -1.81 1.67 -8.81
CA GLY A 128 -1.57 3.04 -8.31
C GLY A 128 -0.35 3.21 -7.38
N GLY A 129 0.03 2.20 -6.59
CA GLY A 129 1.25 2.20 -5.76
C GLY A 129 2.36 1.29 -6.27
N GLY A 130 3.22 0.85 -5.34
CA GLY A 130 4.36 -0.03 -5.58
C GLY A 130 5.69 0.73 -5.60
N GLY A 131 6.75 0.12 -5.07
CA GLY A 131 8.07 0.73 -4.97
C GLY A 131 8.22 1.76 -3.85
N GLU A 132 7.27 1.81 -2.90
CA GLU A 132 7.34 2.68 -1.74
C GLU A 132 8.63 2.48 -0.93
N THR A 133 9.18 3.58 -0.44
CA THR A 133 10.38 3.57 0.40
C THR A 133 10.16 4.35 1.68
N THR A 134 10.67 3.83 2.79
CA THR A 134 10.81 4.55 4.06
C THR A 134 12.28 4.87 4.35
N THR A 135 12.55 5.49 5.49
CA THR A 135 13.89 5.93 5.88
C THR A 135 14.40 5.21 7.13
N PRO A 136 15.72 5.12 7.33
CA PRO A 136 16.29 4.61 8.58
C PRO A 136 15.86 5.41 9.83
N VAL A 137 15.43 6.67 9.67
CA VAL A 137 14.92 7.49 10.77
C VAL A 137 13.55 6.98 11.25
N VAL A 138 12.67 6.64 10.31
CA VAL A 138 11.36 6.05 10.61
C VAL A 138 11.54 4.69 11.29
N LEU A 139 12.42 3.84 10.78
CA LEU A 139 12.73 2.53 11.38
C LEU A 139 13.47 2.61 12.74
N ALA A 140 13.96 3.79 13.12
CA ALA A 140 14.57 4.01 14.43
C ALA A 140 13.53 4.28 15.54
N ALA A 141 12.25 4.47 15.19
CA ALA A 141 11.17 4.61 16.16
C ALA A 141 11.11 3.42 17.14
N SER A 142 10.61 3.68 18.35
CA SER A 142 10.57 2.71 19.45
C SER A 142 9.30 2.89 20.27
N GLY A 143 8.95 1.91 21.11
CA GLY A 143 7.69 1.94 21.84
C GLY A 143 6.52 1.51 20.95
N PRO A 144 5.28 1.95 21.24
CA PRO A 144 4.10 1.59 20.46
C PRO A 144 4.24 1.84 18.95
N ASP A 145 4.90 2.94 18.58
CA ASP A 145 5.07 3.38 17.18
C ASP A 145 6.26 2.69 16.46
N ALA A 146 6.92 1.72 17.09
CA ALA A 146 8.00 1.00 16.44
C ALA A 146 7.45 0.17 15.27
N VAL A 147 8.11 0.22 14.12
CA VAL A 147 7.72 -0.57 12.95
C VAL A 147 7.93 -2.06 13.23
N VAL A 148 6.90 -2.87 12.98
CA VAL A 148 6.91 -4.33 13.01
C VAL A 148 7.29 -4.88 11.65
N ASP A 149 6.58 -4.43 10.60
CA ASP A 149 6.77 -4.92 9.24
C ASP A 149 6.10 -4.01 8.19
N TRP A 150 6.28 -4.35 6.91
CA TRP A 150 5.49 -3.83 5.79
C TRP A 150 4.18 -4.61 5.64
N VAL A 151 3.13 -3.91 5.19
CA VAL A 151 1.84 -4.49 4.77
C VAL A 151 1.42 -3.88 3.43
N VAL A 152 0.49 -4.54 2.73
CA VAL A 152 -0.19 -3.94 1.57
C VAL A 152 -1.62 -3.59 1.97
N LEU A 153 -1.98 -2.33 1.80
CA LEU A 153 -3.36 -1.86 1.88
C LEU A 153 -3.96 -1.84 0.48
N GLU A 154 -5.15 -2.41 0.32
CA GLU A 154 -5.90 -2.46 -0.93
C GLU A 154 -7.27 -1.80 -0.75
N LEU A 155 -7.66 -1.01 -1.75
CA LEU A 155 -9.03 -0.58 -1.97
C LEU A 155 -9.61 -1.38 -3.12
N ARG A 156 -10.78 -1.96 -2.89
CA ARG A 156 -11.48 -2.84 -3.83
C ARG A 156 -12.86 -2.28 -4.18
N LEU A 157 -13.32 -2.55 -5.41
CA LEU A 157 -14.63 -2.07 -5.88
C LEU A 157 -15.76 -2.64 -5.02
N ASP A 158 -16.73 -1.79 -4.70
CA ASP A 158 -17.95 -2.13 -3.96
C ASP A 158 -18.86 -3.11 -4.74
N VAL A 159 -18.89 -2.96 -6.07
CA VAL A 159 -19.70 -3.79 -6.97
C VAL A 159 -19.05 -5.14 -7.32
N ASP A 160 -17.72 -5.23 -7.26
CA ASP A 160 -16.95 -6.46 -7.50
C ASP A 160 -15.66 -6.44 -6.66
N PRO A 161 -15.67 -7.07 -5.47
CA PRO A 161 -14.53 -7.01 -4.56
C PRO A 161 -13.29 -7.79 -5.05
N THR A 162 -13.35 -8.46 -6.20
CA THR A 162 -12.17 -9.08 -6.83
C THR A 162 -11.28 -8.05 -7.55
N ILE A 163 -11.81 -6.85 -7.82
CA ILE A 163 -11.10 -5.79 -8.53
C ILE A 163 -10.48 -4.83 -7.52
N VAL A 164 -9.14 -4.80 -7.49
CA VAL A 164 -8.36 -3.80 -6.76
C VAL A 164 -8.31 -2.52 -7.59
N VAL A 165 -8.71 -1.38 -7.00
CA VAL A 165 -8.67 -0.06 -7.65
C VAL A 165 -7.48 0.78 -7.22
N ALA A 166 -6.95 0.52 -6.03
CA ALA A 166 -5.72 1.11 -5.55
C ALA A 166 -5.09 0.17 -4.52
N SER A 167 -3.77 0.16 -4.48
CA SER A 167 -2.97 -0.57 -3.50
C SER A 167 -1.76 0.26 -3.12
N ARG A 168 -1.37 0.24 -1.85
CA ARG A 168 -0.16 0.91 -1.37
C ARG A 168 0.52 0.10 -0.28
N CYS A 169 1.84 0.04 -0.32
CA CYS A 169 2.62 -0.50 0.78
C CYS A 169 2.73 0.50 1.92
N ALA A 170 2.48 0.03 3.13
CA ALA A 170 2.45 0.82 4.35
C ALA A 170 3.21 0.12 5.48
N LEU A 171 3.46 0.84 6.56
CA LEU A 171 4.21 0.35 7.72
C LEU A 171 3.24 -0.02 8.84
N LEU A 172 3.38 -1.23 9.36
CA LEU A 172 2.65 -1.69 10.54
C LEU A 172 3.44 -1.38 11.81
N GLN A 173 2.83 -0.73 12.79
CA GLN A 173 3.43 -0.40 14.09
C GLN A 173 3.02 -1.38 15.19
N ARG A 174 3.74 -1.37 16.33
CA ARG A 174 3.54 -2.37 17.40
C ARG A 174 2.18 -2.31 18.07
N ASP A 175 1.55 -1.16 18.14
CA ASP A 175 0.17 -1.02 18.64
C ASP A 175 -0.90 -1.34 17.59
N GLY A 176 -0.48 -1.70 16.39
CA GLY A 176 -1.34 -2.16 15.31
C GLY A 176 -1.76 -1.07 14.34
N ASP A 177 -1.26 0.15 14.49
CA ASP A 177 -1.54 1.22 13.53
C ASP A 177 -0.80 0.96 12.21
N VAL A 178 -1.50 1.17 11.09
CA VAL A 178 -0.94 1.10 9.73
C VAL A 178 -0.80 2.51 9.22
N VAL A 179 0.45 2.95 9.08
CA VAL A 179 0.82 4.32 8.71
C VAL A 179 1.55 4.35 7.37
N ASP A 180 1.52 5.49 6.68
CA ASP A 180 2.26 5.68 5.45
C ASP A 180 3.78 5.61 5.70
N THR A 181 4.57 5.71 4.63
CA THR A 181 6.03 5.56 4.63
C THR A 181 6.79 6.54 5.53
N ASP A 182 6.13 7.60 5.99
CA ASP A 182 6.66 8.56 6.96
C ASP A 182 6.56 8.11 8.43
N GLY A 183 5.83 7.03 8.70
CA GLY A 183 5.64 6.45 10.02
C GLY A 183 4.64 7.19 10.92
N ILE A 184 3.85 8.14 10.39
CA ILE A 184 2.98 9.01 11.19
C ILE A 184 1.60 9.19 10.55
N ASN A 185 1.54 9.48 9.26
CA ASN A 185 0.28 9.86 8.62
C ASN A 185 -0.55 8.62 8.21
N PRO A 186 -1.89 8.76 8.11
CA PRO A 186 -2.74 7.75 7.50
C PRO A 186 -2.27 7.41 6.09
N VAL A 187 -2.57 6.19 5.63
CA VAL A 187 -2.15 5.73 4.31
C VAL A 187 -2.92 6.48 3.23
N SER A 188 -2.18 7.07 2.30
CA SER A 188 -2.72 7.82 1.16
C SER A 188 -2.79 6.96 -0.10
N LEU A 189 -3.95 6.87 -0.76
CA LEU A 189 -4.09 6.09 -2.00
C LEU A 189 -4.65 6.96 -3.12
N SER A 190 -3.99 6.92 -4.28
CA SER A 190 -4.44 7.57 -5.52
C SER A 190 -5.64 6.82 -6.11
N THR A 191 -6.83 7.22 -5.70
CA THR A 191 -8.11 6.78 -6.27
C THR A 191 -9.20 7.78 -5.93
N SER A 192 -10.19 7.91 -6.80
CA SER A 192 -11.33 8.78 -6.55
C SER A 192 -12.12 8.36 -5.29
N PRO A 193 -12.65 9.33 -4.51
CA PRO A 193 -13.56 9.05 -3.40
C PRO A 193 -14.77 8.17 -3.78
N GLY A 194 -15.28 7.40 -2.83
CA GLY A 194 -16.44 6.53 -3.04
C GLY A 194 -16.49 5.33 -2.12
N ASP A 195 -17.48 4.45 -2.33
CA ASP A 195 -17.62 3.21 -1.58
C ASP A 195 -16.54 2.20 -2.00
N ARG A 196 -15.74 1.72 -1.05
CA ARG A 196 -14.65 0.75 -1.27
C ARG A 196 -14.60 -0.28 -0.16
N PHE A 197 -14.32 -1.53 -0.52
CA PHE A 197 -13.84 -2.50 0.47
C PHE A 197 -12.38 -2.20 0.80
N ILE A 198 -12.01 -2.36 2.06
CA ILE A 198 -10.66 -2.10 2.55
C ILE A 198 -10.06 -3.44 2.95
N ALA A 199 -8.95 -3.81 2.32
CA ALA A 199 -8.25 -5.04 2.61
C ALA A 199 -6.79 -4.81 3.01
N VAL A 200 -6.30 -5.61 3.96
CA VAL A 200 -4.90 -5.61 4.36
C VAL A 200 -4.32 -6.98 4.06
N ARG A 201 -3.19 -7.00 3.34
CA ARG A 201 -2.39 -8.20 3.09
C ARG A 201 -1.05 -8.11 3.78
N HIS A 202 -0.55 -9.26 4.19
CA HIS A 202 0.77 -9.41 4.76
C HIS A 202 1.50 -10.57 4.06
N ARG A 203 2.83 -10.56 4.10
CA ARG A 203 3.67 -11.52 3.35
C ARG A 203 3.60 -12.97 3.83
N ASN A 204 3.13 -13.21 5.06
CA ASN A 204 3.06 -14.54 5.66
C ASN A 204 1.85 -14.76 6.60
N HIS A 205 0.85 -13.89 6.50
CA HIS A 205 -0.40 -14.00 7.24
C HIS A 205 -1.57 -13.88 6.26
N LEU A 206 -2.69 -14.56 6.57
CA LEU A 206 -3.90 -14.46 5.74
C LEU A 206 -4.40 -13.01 5.72
N GLY A 207 -4.58 -12.47 4.51
CA GLY A 207 -5.15 -11.15 4.32
C GLY A 207 -6.57 -11.06 4.88
N VAL A 208 -7.02 -9.85 5.19
CA VAL A 208 -8.37 -9.57 5.69
C VAL A 208 -9.00 -8.45 4.88
N MET A 209 -10.33 -8.47 4.75
CA MET A 209 -11.10 -7.41 4.11
C MET A 209 -12.34 -7.08 4.93
N THR A 210 -12.78 -5.83 4.92
CA THR A 210 -14.05 -5.41 5.53
C THR A 210 -15.24 -6.18 4.96
N ALA A 211 -16.26 -6.47 5.78
CA ALA A 211 -17.46 -7.21 5.32
C ALA A 211 -18.34 -6.40 4.37
N VAL A 212 -18.29 -5.08 4.50
CA VAL A 212 -19.06 -4.10 3.72
C VAL A 212 -18.11 -3.00 3.23
N PRO A 213 -18.46 -2.32 2.12
CA PRO A 213 -17.68 -1.18 1.68
C PRO A 213 -17.89 0.02 2.62
N PHE A 214 -16.86 0.86 2.71
CA PHE A 214 -16.87 2.14 3.41
C PHE A 214 -16.70 3.29 2.41
N VAL A 215 -17.28 4.45 2.75
CA VAL A 215 -17.05 5.69 1.98
C VAL A 215 -15.65 6.19 2.30
N VAL A 216 -14.72 6.06 1.36
CA VAL A 216 -13.39 6.67 1.44
C VAL A 216 -13.40 8.05 0.78
N SER A 217 -12.58 8.96 1.33
CA SER A 217 -12.45 10.34 0.88
C SER A 217 -11.09 10.92 1.29
N ASN A 218 -10.85 12.18 0.99
CA ASN A 218 -9.65 12.93 1.38
C ASN A 218 -9.62 13.24 2.90
N SER A 219 -10.67 12.85 3.63
CA SER A 219 -10.66 12.80 5.11
C SER A 219 -10.35 11.39 5.58
N ALA A 220 -9.41 11.26 6.52
CA ALA A 220 -8.98 9.98 7.06
C ALA A 220 -10.16 9.17 7.63
N LEU A 221 -10.34 7.97 7.08
CA LEU A 221 -11.31 6.98 7.54
C LEU A 221 -10.61 5.98 8.48
N GLU A 222 -11.07 5.89 9.72
CA GLU A 222 -10.59 4.90 10.67
C GLU A 222 -11.28 3.54 10.46
N VAL A 223 -10.50 2.46 10.38
CA VAL A 223 -10.99 1.07 10.32
C VAL A 223 -10.20 0.19 11.28
N ASP A 224 -10.84 -0.29 12.36
CA ASP A 224 -10.17 -1.09 13.39
C ASP A 224 -10.47 -2.60 13.27
N LEU A 225 -9.60 -3.29 12.52
CA LEU A 225 -9.65 -4.73 12.29
C LEU A 225 -9.12 -5.55 13.48
N ARG A 226 -8.66 -4.91 14.56
CA ARG A 226 -8.19 -5.57 15.79
C ARG A 226 -9.33 -5.97 16.71
N THR A 227 -10.56 -5.54 16.40
CA THR A 227 -11.74 -5.82 17.23
C THR A 227 -12.68 -6.80 16.54
N ALA A 228 -13.45 -7.55 17.34
CA ALA A 228 -14.52 -8.41 16.83
C ALA A 228 -15.79 -7.63 16.44
N LEU A 229 -15.82 -6.31 16.69
CA LEU A 229 -16.94 -5.44 16.30
C LEU A 229 -16.91 -5.14 14.80
N GLU A 230 -15.70 -5.00 14.24
CA GLU A 230 -15.52 -4.83 12.81
C GLU A 230 -15.77 -6.17 12.11
N GLU A 231 -16.85 -6.24 11.34
CA GLU A 231 -17.17 -7.43 10.56
C GLU A 231 -16.25 -7.53 9.34
N THR A 232 -15.80 -8.73 9.03
CA THR A 232 -14.91 -8.96 7.88
C THR A 232 -15.56 -9.85 6.85
N PHE A 233 -15.13 -9.71 5.60
CA PHE A 233 -15.55 -10.60 4.54
C PHE A 233 -15.10 -12.02 4.88
N GLY A 234 -16.05 -12.95 4.90
CA GLY A 234 -15.82 -14.30 5.40
C GLY A 234 -15.45 -14.36 6.89
N ILE A 235 -15.11 -15.56 7.37
CA ILE A 235 -14.78 -15.82 8.79
C ILE A 235 -13.37 -16.40 8.98
N GLY A 236 -12.61 -16.53 7.89
CA GLY A 236 -11.34 -17.26 7.85
C GLY A 236 -10.13 -16.42 8.26
N SER A 237 -10.19 -15.09 8.09
CA SER A 237 -8.99 -14.25 8.03
C SER A 237 -8.39 -13.84 9.38
N ARG A 238 -9.17 -13.88 10.47
CA ARG A 238 -8.71 -13.43 11.80
C ARG A 238 -8.89 -14.48 12.90
N ARG A 239 -7.96 -14.50 13.85
CA ARG A 239 -7.96 -15.30 15.08
C ARG A 239 -8.35 -14.41 16.27
N SER A 240 -9.22 -14.94 17.13
CA SER A 240 -9.44 -14.34 18.46
C SER A 240 -8.33 -14.75 19.42
N ILE A 241 -7.64 -13.78 19.99
CA ILE A 241 -6.60 -13.96 21.00
C ILE A 241 -7.14 -13.53 22.36
N SER A 242 -7.02 -14.42 23.34
CA SER A 242 -7.38 -14.15 24.73
C SER A 242 -6.16 -13.70 25.54
N GLY A 243 -6.38 -12.88 26.57
CA GLY A 243 -5.33 -12.47 27.50
C GLY A 243 -5.71 -11.20 28.26
N THR A 244 -4.72 -10.48 28.79
CA THR A 244 -4.93 -9.18 29.45
C THR A 244 -5.45 -8.16 28.45
N PHE A 245 -4.91 -8.19 27.24
CA PHE A 245 -5.34 -7.40 26.09
C PHE A 245 -5.87 -8.36 25.03
N PRO A 246 -7.19 -8.65 25.03
CA PRO A 246 -7.79 -9.48 23.99
C PRO A 246 -7.89 -8.72 22.67
N ALA A 247 -7.68 -9.42 21.55
CA ALA A 247 -7.73 -8.83 20.22
C ALA A 247 -8.13 -9.84 19.15
N MET A 248 -8.45 -9.33 17.96
CA MET A 248 -8.46 -10.05 16.70
C MET A 248 -7.14 -9.78 15.97
N ALA A 249 -6.49 -10.83 15.46
CA ALA A 249 -5.25 -10.71 14.69
C ALA A 249 -5.33 -11.56 13.43
N LEU A 250 -4.58 -11.22 12.38
CA LEU A 250 -4.48 -12.02 11.16
C LEU A 250 -3.86 -13.38 11.51
N TRP A 251 -4.36 -14.46 10.89
CA TRP A 251 -3.77 -15.78 11.09
C TRP A 251 -2.37 -15.81 10.49
N MET A 252 -1.39 -16.24 11.29
CA MET A 252 -0.04 -16.49 10.81
C MET A 252 0.06 -17.86 10.11
N GLY A 253 0.97 -17.96 9.15
CA GLY A 253 1.43 -19.25 8.63
C GLY A 253 1.23 -19.49 7.14
N ASP A 254 0.73 -18.51 6.38
CA ASP A 254 0.67 -18.57 4.91
C ASP A 254 2.03 -18.11 4.35
N VAL A 255 3.07 -18.92 4.53
CA VAL A 255 4.46 -18.52 4.21
C VAL A 255 4.69 -18.43 2.70
N ASN A 256 3.81 -19.04 1.92
CA ASN A 256 3.96 -19.18 0.48
C ASN A 256 3.08 -18.18 -0.30
N GLY A 257 2.14 -17.51 0.39
CA GLY A 257 1.33 -16.42 -0.14
C GLY A 257 0.25 -16.91 -1.10
N ASP A 258 -0.25 -18.15 -0.94
CA ASP A 258 -1.33 -18.71 -1.75
C ASP A 258 -2.71 -18.55 -1.11
N ASP A 259 -2.82 -17.72 -0.05
CA ASP A 259 -4.03 -17.46 0.72
C ASP A 259 -4.60 -18.71 1.42
N ASP A 260 -3.80 -19.78 1.57
CA ASP A 260 -4.20 -21.04 2.21
C ASP A 260 -3.15 -21.51 3.22
N ILE A 261 -3.50 -21.56 4.51
CA ILE A 261 -2.61 -22.19 5.49
C ILE A 261 -2.81 -23.70 5.48
N ARG A 262 -1.74 -24.43 5.16
CA ARG A 262 -1.69 -25.89 5.03
C ARG A 262 -0.47 -26.47 5.74
N TYR A 263 -0.70 -27.48 6.58
CA TYR A 263 0.40 -28.21 7.23
C TYR A 263 0.86 -29.47 6.48
N THR A 264 -0.02 -30.07 5.68
CA THR A 264 0.26 -31.26 4.87
C THR A 264 -0.33 -31.13 3.47
N GLY A 265 0.13 -31.99 2.56
CA GLY A 265 -0.32 -32.00 1.18
C GLY A 265 0.56 -31.14 0.26
N PRO A 266 0.21 -31.06 -1.03
CA PRO A 266 0.87 -30.15 -1.98
C PRO A 266 0.73 -28.71 -1.52
N GLN A 267 1.77 -27.89 -1.76
CA GLN A 267 1.80 -26.47 -1.37
C GLN A 267 1.49 -26.28 0.13
N ASN A 268 2.13 -27.07 0.99
CA ASN A 268 2.04 -26.83 2.42
C ASN A 268 3.08 -25.80 2.85
N ASP A 269 2.73 -24.98 3.84
CA ASP A 269 3.58 -23.92 4.40
C ASP A 269 4.70 -24.44 5.29
N ARG A 270 4.57 -25.69 5.74
CA ARG A 270 5.55 -26.33 6.60
C ARG A 270 6.87 -26.60 5.88
N ASP A 271 6.82 -27.01 4.62
CA ASP A 271 8.00 -27.44 3.85
C ASP A 271 8.95 -26.29 3.48
N PRO A 272 8.47 -25.08 3.08
CA PRO A 272 9.32 -23.90 2.92
C PRO A 272 10.18 -23.59 4.16
N VAL A 273 9.58 -23.67 5.36
CA VAL A 273 10.31 -23.45 6.64
C VAL A 273 11.47 -24.43 6.80
N LEU A 274 11.30 -25.70 6.39
CA LEU A 274 12.39 -26.68 6.42
C LEU A 274 13.43 -26.41 5.33
N PHE A 275 12.98 -26.02 4.14
CA PHE A 275 13.83 -25.79 2.98
C PHE A 275 14.82 -24.65 3.23
N ILE A 276 14.35 -23.52 3.77
CA ILE A 276 15.19 -22.33 3.94
C ILE A 276 16.32 -22.51 4.97
N ILE A 277 16.14 -23.39 5.97
CA ILE A 277 17.21 -23.76 6.92
C ILE A 277 18.17 -24.84 6.39
N GLY A 278 18.04 -25.24 5.12
CA GLY A 278 18.90 -26.21 4.44
C GLY A 278 18.30 -27.61 4.25
N GLY A 279 17.00 -27.80 4.51
CA GLY A 279 16.19 -28.94 4.08
C GLY A 279 16.43 -30.30 4.78
N SER A 280 17.61 -30.50 5.36
CA SER A 280 18.08 -31.82 5.82
C SER A 280 18.36 -31.90 7.32
N VAL A 281 18.70 -30.78 7.94
CA VAL A 281 19.03 -30.70 9.36
C VAL A 281 18.00 -29.79 10.04
N PRO A 282 16.94 -30.35 10.67
CA PRO A 282 15.82 -29.57 11.22
C PRO A 282 16.17 -28.72 12.45
N THR A 283 17.42 -28.82 12.93
CA THR A 283 17.96 -28.02 14.03
C THR A 283 18.76 -26.81 13.54
N ASN A 284 18.97 -26.68 12.22
CA ASN A 284 19.54 -25.47 11.66
C ASN A 284 18.57 -24.30 11.83
N THR A 285 19.13 -23.10 11.81
CA THR A 285 18.38 -21.84 11.86
C THR A 285 18.98 -20.89 10.83
N VAL A 286 18.17 -19.98 10.32
CA VAL A 286 18.64 -18.89 9.46
C VAL A 286 18.05 -17.58 9.98
N SER A 287 18.88 -16.54 10.05
CA SER A 287 18.44 -15.21 10.48
C SER A 287 18.32 -14.30 9.27
N GLY A 288 17.27 -13.48 9.24
CA GLY A 288 17.00 -12.57 8.13
C GLY A 288 15.52 -12.20 8.03
N TYR A 289 15.19 -11.49 6.95
CA TYR A 289 13.85 -11.05 6.64
C TYR A 289 13.23 -12.05 5.65
N PHE A 290 12.46 -13.02 6.16
CA PHE A 290 11.95 -14.14 5.38
C PHE A 290 10.44 -14.34 5.59
N PRO A 291 9.67 -14.69 4.54
CA PRO A 291 8.27 -15.10 4.69
C PRO A 291 8.08 -16.28 5.67
N GLU A 292 9.06 -17.18 5.76
CA GLU A 292 9.02 -18.35 6.63
C GLU A 292 9.14 -18.03 8.13
N ASP A 293 9.53 -16.80 8.50
CA ASP A 293 9.54 -16.33 9.89
C ASP A 293 8.14 -15.87 10.31
N VAL A 294 7.27 -16.83 10.63
CA VAL A 294 5.84 -16.57 10.92
C VAL A 294 5.63 -15.73 12.18
N ASN A 295 6.61 -15.74 13.09
CA ASN A 295 6.53 -15.03 14.36
C ASN A 295 7.33 -13.70 14.38
N LEU A 296 8.04 -13.40 13.28
CA LEU A 296 8.77 -12.16 13.06
C LEU A 296 9.86 -11.88 14.11
N ASP A 297 10.52 -12.92 14.63
CA ASP A 297 11.65 -12.79 15.57
C ASP A 297 13.01 -12.60 14.89
N GLY A 298 13.04 -12.61 13.55
CA GLY A 298 14.23 -12.49 12.70
C GLY A 298 15.03 -13.78 12.58
N THR A 299 14.51 -14.93 13.04
CA THR A 299 15.18 -16.23 12.94
C THR A 299 14.21 -17.37 12.65
N VAL A 300 14.28 -17.90 11.43
CA VAL A 300 13.51 -19.08 11.03
C VAL A 300 14.08 -20.34 11.69
N LYS A 301 13.20 -21.09 12.39
CA LYS A 301 13.50 -22.37 13.04
C LYS A 301 12.43 -23.41 12.70
N TYR A 302 12.86 -24.63 12.43
CA TYR A 302 11.94 -25.75 12.19
C TYR A 302 11.62 -26.57 13.45
N THR A 303 12.52 -26.58 14.45
CA THR A 303 12.34 -27.28 15.73
C THR A 303 12.85 -26.45 16.91
N GLY A 304 12.49 -26.86 18.12
CA GLY A 304 12.85 -26.18 19.36
C GLY A 304 11.79 -25.17 19.81
N PRO A 305 12.03 -24.47 20.94
CA PRO A 305 11.11 -23.43 21.41
C PRO A 305 10.98 -22.29 20.41
N ARG A 306 9.76 -21.73 20.28
CA ARG A 306 9.45 -20.63 19.33
C ARG A 306 9.95 -20.95 17.90
N ASN A 307 9.59 -22.13 17.39
CA ASN A 307 9.81 -22.48 16.00
C ASN A 307 8.62 -22.04 15.14
N ASP A 308 8.84 -21.88 13.85
CA ASP A 308 7.84 -21.36 12.89
C ASP A 308 6.91 -22.44 12.35
N ARG A 309 7.31 -23.69 12.52
CA ARG A 309 6.55 -24.87 12.06
C ARG A 309 5.29 -25.12 12.91
N ASP A 310 5.42 -25.04 14.24
CA ASP A 310 4.36 -25.38 15.18
C ASP A 310 3.17 -24.39 15.10
N PRO A 311 3.39 -23.07 14.96
CA PRO A 311 2.34 -22.12 14.61
C PRO A 311 1.45 -22.53 13.43
N ILE A 312 2.05 -22.94 12.30
CA ILE A 312 1.30 -23.37 11.10
C ILE A 312 0.37 -24.55 11.44
N LEU A 313 0.86 -25.52 12.21
CA LEU A 313 0.04 -26.66 12.67
C LEU A 313 -1.12 -26.19 13.56
N GLN A 314 -0.86 -25.24 14.46
CA GLN A 314 -1.90 -24.69 15.34
C GLN A 314 -2.96 -23.93 14.56
N SER A 315 -2.59 -23.16 13.53
CA SER A 315 -3.52 -22.42 12.66
C SER A 315 -4.52 -23.32 11.95
N VAL A 316 -4.12 -24.54 11.57
CA VAL A 316 -5.02 -25.54 10.97
C VAL A 316 -5.77 -26.42 11.99
N GLY A 317 -5.66 -26.13 13.29
CA GLY A 317 -6.41 -26.81 14.35
C GLY A 317 -5.62 -27.86 15.14
N GLY A 318 -4.30 -27.93 14.96
CA GLY A 318 -3.33 -28.62 15.82
C GLY A 318 -3.35 -30.15 15.77
N SER A 319 -4.51 -30.75 16.01
CA SER A 319 -4.72 -32.20 16.09
C SER A 319 -5.10 -32.83 14.74
N VAL A 320 -5.51 -32.00 13.77
CA VAL A 320 -5.95 -32.44 12.44
C VAL A 320 -5.09 -31.73 11.39
N PRO A 321 -3.89 -32.26 11.06
CA PRO A 321 -2.93 -31.61 10.17
C PRO A 321 -3.35 -31.56 8.70
N THR A 322 -4.50 -32.14 8.36
CA THR A 322 -5.09 -32.18 7.01
C THR A 322 -6.13 -31.11 6.78
N ASN A 323 -6.48 -30.33 7.82
CA ASN A 323 -7.35 -29.17 7.64
C ASN A 323 -6.61 -28.10 6.85
N VAL A 324 -7.39 -27.29 6.14
CA VAL A 324 -6.93 -26.08 5.46
C VAL A 324 -7.63 -24.91 6.12
N LYS A 325 -6.87 -23.84 6.34
CA LYS A 325 -7.43 -22.55 6.76
C LYS A 325 -7.33 -21.60 5.57
N GLU A 326 -8.46 -21.37 4.92
CA GLU A 326 -8.56 -20.53 3.74
C GLU A 326 -8.66 -19.05 4.15
N GLY A 327 -7.97 -18.19 3.40
CA GLY A 327 -8.11 -16.75 3.41
C GLY A 327 -9.52 -16.32 3.02
N SER A 328 -9.83 -15.04 3.22
CA SER A 328 -11.17 -14.53 2.86
C SER A 328 -11.12 -13.30 1.95
N VAL A 329 -9.95 -12.88 1.51
CA VAL A 329 -9.84 -11.82 0.49
C VAL A 329 -10.02 -12.46 -0.89
N PRO A 330 -10.97 -11.99 -1.72
CA PRO A 330 -11.21 -12.53 -3.06
C PRO A 330 -10.07 -12.32 -4.06
#